data_AF-A0A8S3GA93-F1
#
_entry.id   AF-A0A8S3GA93-F1
#
_cell.length_a   1.000
_cell.length_b   1.000
_cell.length_c   1.000
_cell.angle_alpha   90.00
_cell.angle_beta   90.00
_cell.angle_gamma   90.00
#
_symmetry.space_group_name_H-M   'P 1'
#
loop_
_entity.id
_entity.type
_entity.pdbx_description
1 polymer ?
#
loop_
_entity_poly.entity_id
_entity_poly.type
_entity_poly.pdbx_seq_one_letter_code
_entity_poly.pdbx_strand_id
1 'polypeptide(L)'
;MIDIKKLKALAFNGCPDENGIRSLTWKILLSYLMLDRTKWALHLSKQRELYRGYIRETIIKPGLTPSSESAVVDHPLNSAPDSSWAAYFKENEVLLQIDKDVRRLCPDLSFFQRETDYPCSEILNQEAGFESLRKRIESTSLKVENRVNSRLDLQYQKKANHSKTTYDMNEY
;
A
#
# COMPACT_ATOMS: atom_id res chain seq x y z
N MET A 1 39.24 -5.27 -6.48
CA MET A 1 38.50 -4.79 -5.28
C MET A 1 38.42 -3.28 -5.35
N ILE A 2 37.28 -2.67 -5.02
CA ILE A 2 37.10 -1.21 -5.08
C ILE A 2 37.68 -0.58 -3.81
N ASP A 3 38.51 0.46 -3.97
CA ASP A 3 39.01 1.25 -2.84
C ASP A 3 37.96 2.26 -2.38
N ILE A 4 37.39 2.00 -1.20
CA ILE A 4 36.35 2.84 -0.61
C ILE A 4 36.86 4.23 -0.19
N LYS A 5 38.12 4.36 0.22
CA LYS A 5 38.68 5.66 0.63
C LYS A 5 38.81 6.58 -0.58
N LYS A 6 39.34 6.04 -1.67
CA LYS A 6 39.45 6.77 -2.95
C LYS A 6 38.07 7.12 -3.51
N LEU A 7 37.11 6.21 -3.45
CA LEU A 7 35.74 6.48 -3.90
C LEU A 7 35.09 7.62 -3.11
N LYS A 8 35.22 7.61 -1.77
CA LYS A 8 34.70 8.69 -0.92
C LYS A 8 35.35 10.04 -1.24
N ALA A 9 36.67 10.08 -1.43
CA ALA A 9 37.37 11.31 -1.77
C ALA A 9 36.92 11.89 -3.12
N LEU A 10 36.72 11.04 -4.13
CA LEU A 10 36.23 11.46 -5.44
C LEU A 10 34.76 11.89 -5.41
N ALA A 11 33.91 11.19 -4.66
CA ALA A 11 32.48 11.50 -4.55
C ALA A 11 32.16 12.66 -3.61
N PHE A 12 33.13 13.14 -2.82
CA PHE A 12 32.93 14.19 -1.81
C PHE A 12 32.39 15.49 -2.41
N ASN A 13 32.90 15.87 -3.59
CA ASN A 13 32.46 17.07 -4.31
C ASN A 13 31.27 16.81 -5.24
N GLY A 14 30.63 15.64 -5.13
CA GLY A 14 29.54 15.21 -5.99
C GLY A 14 29.92 14.07 -6.92
N CYS A 15 28.91 13.50 -7.56
CA CYS A 15 29.06 12.36 -8.46
C CYS A 15 28.43 12.66 -9.83
N PRO A 16 29.12 12.40 -10.95
CA PRO A 16 28.57 12.55 -12.30
C PRO A 16 27.31 11.69 -12.50
N ASP A 17 26.33 12.22 -13.23
CA ASP A 17 25.10 11.47 -13.53
C ASP A 17 25.25 10.49 -14.71
N GLU A 18 26.30 10.68 -15.49
CA GLU A 18 26.51 9.95 -16.73
C GLU A 18 26.75 8.45 -16.47
N ASN A 19 26.28 7.63 -17.41
CA ASN A 19 26.55 6.19 -17.46
C ASN A 19 26.21 5.41 -16.17
N GLY A 20 25.29 5.95 -15.35
CA GLY A 20 24.89 5.35 -14.09
C GLY A 20 25.97 5.39 -12.99
N ILE A 21 27.03 6.20 -13.15
CA ILE A 21 28.12 6.34 -12.19
C ILE A 21 27.60 6.76 -10.82
N ARG A 22 26.68 7.74 -10.77
CA ARG A 22 25.99 8.14 -9.54
C ARG A 22 25.30 6.98 -8.85
N SER A 23 24.51 6.23 -9.62
CA SER A 23 23.76 5.08 -9.09
C SER A 23 24.69 4.02 -8.50
N LEU A 24 25.83 3.75 -9.14
CA LEU A 24 26.78 2.75 -8.69
C LEU A 24 27.54 3.21 -7.45
N THR A 25 27.98 4.46 -7.46
CA THR A 25 28.65 5.11 -6.33
C THR A 25 27.76 5.06 -5.09
N TRP A 26 26.49 5.43 -5.22
CA TRP A 26 25.53 5.39 -4.11
C TRP A 26 25.31 3.98 -3.57
N LYS A 27 25.16 2.98 -4.45
CA LYS A 27 25.02 1.58 -4.01
C LYS A 27 26.22 1.12 -3.18
N ILE A 28 27.44 1.56 -3.51
CA ILE A 28 28.64 1.21 -2.74
C ILE A 28 28.72 2.02 -1.44
N LEU A 29 28.50 3.34 -1.49
CA LEU A 29 28.60 4.23 -0.32
C LEU A 29 27.54 3.91 0.75
N LEU A 30 26.35 3.51 0.33
CA LEU A 30 25.26 3.04 1.20
C LEU A 30 25.43 1.58 1.63
N SER A 31 26.57 0.96 1.30
CA SER A 31 26.91 -0.43 1.65
C SER A 31 25.93 -1.48 1.11
N TYR A 32 25.19 -1.15 0.06
CA TYR A 32 24.32 -2.09 -0.64
C TYR A 32 25.13 -3.05 -1.52
N LEU A 33 26.15 -2.55 -2.22
CA LEU A 33 27.09 -3.38 -2.99
C LEU A 33 28.42 -3.53 -2.26
N MET A 34 28.92 -4.76 -2.21
CA MET A 34 30.24 -5.07 -1.64
C MET A 34 31.39 -4.48 -2.48
N LEU A 35 32.57 -4.33 -1.90
CA LEU A 35 33.76 -3.82 -2.63
C LEU A 35 34.31 -4.82 -3.67
N ASP A 36 33.92 -6.09 -3.54
CA ASP A 36 34.24 -7.15 -4.48
C ASP A 36 33.14 -7.29 -5.54
N ARG A 37 33.49 -6.94 -6.79
CA ARG A 37 32.59 -6.93 -7.94
C ARG A 37 32.15 -8.31 -8.37
N THR A 38 32.97 -9.34 -8.13
CA THR A 38 32.68 -10.71 -8.57
C THR A 38 31.41 -11.25 -7.90
N LYS A 39 31.10 -10.77 -6.70
CA LYS A 39 29.95 -11.18 -5.90
C LYS A 39 28.67 -10.39 -6.21
N TRP A 40 28.74 -9.34 -7.03
CA TRP A 40 27.60 -8.44 -7.28
C TRP A 40 26.43 -9.15 -7.94
N ALA A 41 26.68 -9.96 -8.96
CA ALA A 41 25.61 -10.65 -9.69
C ALA A 41 24.79 -11.56 -8.76
N LEU A 42 25.47 -12.38 -7.96
CA LEU A 42 24.84 -13.26 -6.99
C LEU A 42 24.10 -12.46 -5.90
N HIS A 43 24.74 -11.42 -5.36
CA HIS A 43 24.15 -10.57 -4.32
C HIS A 43 22.88 -9.87 -4.81
N LEU A 44 22.94 -9.21 -5.98
CA LEU A 44 21.80 -8.52 -6.58
C LEU A 44 20.64 -9.47 -6.87
N SER A 45 20.94 -10.67 -7.38
CA SER A 45 19.92 -11.71 -7.61
C SER A 45 19.23 -12.09 -6.30
N LYS A 46 20.01 -12.39 -5.25
CA LYS A 46 19.48 -12.73 -3.93
C LYS A 46 18.65 -11.62 -3.30
N GLN A 47 19.12 -10.37 -3.36
CA GLN A 47 18.40 -9.22 -2.80
C GLN A 47 17.08 -8.96 -3.55
N ARG A 48 17.07 -9.10 -4.87
CA ARG A 48 15.86 -8.96 -5.68
C ARG A 48 14.84 -10.05 -5.36
N GLU A 49 15.26 -11.30 -5.21
CA GLU A 49 14.33 -12.39 -4.84
C GLU A 49 13.80 -12.20 -3.41
N LEU A 50 14.65 -11.78 -2.47
CA LEU A 50 14.22 -11.47 -1.11
C LEU A 50 13.15 -10.37 -1.10
N TYR A 51 13.37 -9.29 -1.86
CA TYR A 51 12.39 -8.22 -2.01
C TYR A 51 11.08 -8.72 -2.64
N ARG A 52 11.14 -9.60 -3.65
CA ARG A 52 9.93 -10.25 -4.21
C ARG A 52 9.19 -11.08 -3.16
N GLY A 53 9.92 -11.79 -2.29
CA GLY A 53 9.35 -12.48 -1.12
C GLY A 53 8.59 -11.53 -0.20
N TYR A 54 9.22 -10.42 0.20
CA TYR A 54 8.56 -9.41 1.03
C TYR A 54 7.31 -8.82 0.37
N ILE A 55 7.31 -8.57 -0.95
CA ILE A 55 6.11 -8.11 -1.65
C ILE A 55 4.96 -9.12 -1.48
N ARG A 56 5.22 -10.42 -1.65
CA ARG A 56 4.20 -11.48 -1.53
C ARG A 56 3.65 -11.59 -0.11
N GLU A 57 4.49 -11.39 0.90
CA GLU A 57 4.11 -11.49 2.32
C GLU A 57 3.41 -10.23 2.85
N THR A 58 3.85 -9.05 2.40
CA THR A 58 3.35 -7.76 2.92
C THR A 58 1.95 -7.44 2.39
N ILE A 59 1.57 -7.96 1.22
CA ILE A 59 0.24 -7.73 0.64
C ILE A 59 -0.72 -8.81 1.16
N ILE A 60 -1.19 -8.65 2.39
CA ILE A 60 -2.16 -9.55 3.00
C ILE A 60 -3.56 -9.24 2.45
N LYS A 61 -4.24 -10.29 1.98
CA LYS A 61 -5.67 -10.25 1.66
C LYS A 61 -6.47 -10.98 2.73
N PRO A 62 -7.34 -10.30 3.49
CA PRO A 62 -8.22 -10.96 4.43
C PRO A 62 -9.20 -11.85 3.67
N GLY A 63 -9.41 -13.08 4.16
CA GLY A 63 -10.35 -14.05 3.58
C GLY A 63 -9.76 -15.02 2.53
N LEU A 64 -8.46 -14.98 2.24
CA LEU A 64 -7.78 -16.00 1.42
C LEU A 64 -7.15 -17.14 2.23
N THR A 65 -7.22 -17.12 3.56
CA THR A 65 -6.78 -18.25 4.39
C THR A 65 -7.69 -19.46 4.12
N PRO A 66 -7.18 -20.56 3.57
CA PRO A 66 -8.00 -21.68 3.07
C PRO A 66 -8.57 -22.58 4.16
N SER A 67 -8.44 -22.24 5.45
CA SER A 67 -9.11 -22.97 6.52
C SER A 67 -10.55 -22.47 6.65
N SER A 68 -11.48 -23.27 6.13
CA SER A 68 -12.92 -23.07 6.15
C SER A 68 -13.53 -22.78 7.52
N GLU A 69 -12.80 -23.07 8.61
CA GLU A 69 -13.21 -22.79 9.99
C GLU A 69 -12.89 -21.35 10.43
N SER A 70 -11.78 -20.76 9.95
CA SER A 70 -11.35 -19.41 10.33
C SER A 70 -12.16 -18.32 9.66
N ALA A 71 -12.70 -18.60 8.46
CA ALA A 71 -13.50 -17.63 7.70
C ALA A 71 -14.86 -17.31 8.34
N VAL A 72 -15.38 -18.20 9.20
CA VAL A 72 -16.63 -17.97 9.93
C VAL A 72 -16.38 -17.08 11.15
N VAL A 73 -15.19 -17.16 11.74
CA VAL A 73 -14.80 -16.44 12.97
C VAL A 73 -14.18 -15.08 12.65
N ASP A 74 -13.38 -15.00 11.58
CA ASP A 74 -12.69 -13.79 11.19
C ASP A 74 -13.36 -13.09 9.99
N HIS A 75 -14.14 -12.06 10.29
CA HIS A 75 -14.98 -11.34 9.34
C HIS A 75 -14.74 -9.81 9.42
N PRO A 76 -15.14 -9.02 8.40
CA PRO A 76 -14.88 -7.57 8.34
C PRO A 76 -15.44 -6.72 9.49
N LEU A 77 -16.28 -7.32 10.33
CA LEU A 77 -16.92 -6.65 11.48
C LEU A 77 -16.40 -7.21 12.81
N ASN A 78 -15.42 -8.12 12.77
CA ASN A 78 -14.83 -8.68 13.96
C ASN A 78 -14.04 -7.56 14.67
N SER A 79 -14.34 -7.34 15.94
CA SER A 79 -13.68 -6.33 16.78
C SER A 79 -12.47 -6.87 17.53
N ALA A 80 -12.16 -8.17 17.37
CA ALA A 80 -11.01 -8.78 18.01
C ALA A 80 -9.70 -8.16 17.48
N PRO A 81 -8.73 -7.82 18.35
CA PRO A 81 -7.51 -7.13 17.95
C PRO A 81 -6.55 -8.00 17.12
N ASP A 82 -6.72 -9.32 17.15
CA ASP A 82 -5.97 -10.33 16.40
C ASP A 82 -6.64 -10.71 15.05
N SER A 83 -7.75 -10.07 14.71
CA SER A 83 -8.45 -10.26 13.42
C SER A 83 -7.58 -9.81 12.23
N SER A 84 -7.53 -10.63 11.17
CA SER A 84 -6.87 -10.26 9.92
C SER A 84 -7.55 -9.07 9.24
N TRP A 85 -8.86 -8.87 9.48
CA TRP A 85 -9.59 -7.71 9.01
C TRP A 85 -9.17 -6.43 9.76
N ALA A 86 -8.95 -6.50 11.07
CA ALA A 86 -8.45 -5.36 11.85
C ALA A 86 -7.06 -4.92 11.36
N ALA A 87 -6.15 -5.87 11.10
CA ALA A 87 -4.85 -5.60 10.49
C ALA A 87 -4.99 -4.99 9.08
N TYR A 88 -5.84 -5.58 8.23
CA TYR A 88 -6.09 -5.09 6.87
C TYR A 88 -6.60 -3.64 6.82
N PHE A 89 -7.55 -3.27 7.69
CA PHE A 89 -8.05 -1.89 7.72
C PHE A 89 -6.97 -0.91 8.18
N LYS A 90 -6.19 -1.28 9.19
CA LYS A 90 -5.06 -0.46 9.65
C LYS A 90 -3.99 -0.30 8.57
N GLU A 91 -3.67 -1.37 7.85
CA GLU A 91 -2.76 -1.31 6.69
C GLU A 91 -3.32 -0.38 5.59
N ASN A 92 -4.62 -0.44 5.30
CA ASN A 92 -5.24 0.46 4.33
C ASN A 92 -5.11 1.93 4.74
N GLU A 93 -5.22 2.26 6.03
CA GLU A 93 -4.99 3.63 6.52
C GLU A 93 -3.55 4.09 6.25
N VAL A 94 -2.56 3.23 6.54
CA VAL A 94 -1.13 3.52 6.26
C VAL A 94 -0.91 3.70 4.76
N LEU A 95 -1.44 2.80 3.93
CA LEU A 95 -1.29 2.87 2.49
C LEU A 95 -1.95 4.12 1.89
N LEU A 96 -3.09 4.55 2.43
CA LEU A 96 -3.75 5.79 2.03
C LEU A 96 -2.89 7.02 2.33
N GLN A 97 -2.17 7.04 3.45
CA GLN A 97 -1.23 8.14 3.75
C GLN A 97 -0.05 8.13 2.79
N ILE A 98 0.54 6.96 2.52
CA ILE A 98 1.63 6.82 1.53
C ILE A 98 1.17 7.34 0.16
N ASP A 99 -0.02 6.95 -0.30
CA ASP A 99 -0.56 7.41 -1.58
C ASP A 99 -0.73 8.94 -1.63
N LYS A 100 -1.28 9.54 -0.56
CA LYS A 100 -1.41 11.00 -0.45
C LYS A 100 -0.06 11.72 -0.47
N ASP A 101 0.95 11.16 0.18
CA ASP A 101 2.27 11.78 0.25
C ASP A 101 3.05 11.62 -1.05
N VAL A 102 2.94 10.46 -1.71
CA VAL A 102 3.51 10.21 -3.04
C VAL A 102 2.94 11.17 -4.07
N ARG A 103 1.61 11.40 -4.10
CA ARG A 103 0.99 12.35 -5.06
C ARG A 103 1.44 13.80 -4.87
N ARG A 104 1.85 14.17 -3.65
CA ARG A 104 2.31 15.52 -3.30
C ARG A 104 3.82 15.68 -3.44
N LEU A 105 4.56 14.58 -3.67
CA LEU A 105 6.02 14.60 -3.72
C LEU A 105 6.51 15.23 -5.03
N CYS A 106 7.20 16.37 -4.91
CA CYS A 106 7.92 17.04 -6.00
C CYS A 106 7.11 17.16 -7.31
N PRO A 107 5.97 17.85 -7.31
CA PRO A 107 5.07 17.93 -8.47
C PRO A 107 5.74 18.54 -9.71
N ASP A 108 6.78 19.35 -9.55
CA ASP A 108 7.46 19.98 -10.69
C ASP A 108 8.46 19.05 -11.41
N LEU A 109 8.76 17.88 -10.83
CA LEU A 109 9.69 16.92 -11.42
C LEU A 109 8.93 15.80 -12.15
N SER A 110 9.04 15.79 -13.49
CA SER A 110 8.35 14.84 -14.36
C SER A 110 8.61 13.36 -14.03
N PHE A 111 9.77 13.05 -13.43
CA PHE A 111 10.11 11.71 -12.97
C PHE A 111 9.05 11.11 -12.03
N PHE A 112 8.47 11.91 -11.13
CA PHE A 112 7.46 11.42 -10.17
C PHE A 112 6.03 11.40 -10.74
N GLN A 113 5.80 11.99 -11.91
CA GLN A 113 4.49 12.04 -12.55
C GLN A 113 4.32 10.98 -13.65
N ARG A 114 5.42 10.47 -14.20
CA ARG A 114 5.41 9.50 -15.29
C ARG A 114 5.32 8.08 -14.76
N GLU A 115 4.66 7.20 -15.53
CA GLU A 115 4.69 5.77 -15.26
C GLU A 115 6.13 5.24 -15.36
N THR A 116 6.46 4.26 -14.52
CA THR A 116 7.74 3.58 -14.58
C THR A 116 7.83 2.72 -15.83
N ASP A 117 8.96 2.79 -16.54
CA ASP A 117 9.25 1.90 -17.66
C ASP A 117 9.48 0.44 -17.20
N TYR A 118 9.57 0.21 -15.88
CA TYR A 118 9.79 -1.09 -15.25
C TYR A 118 8.71 -1.40 -14.20
N PRO A 119 7.47 -1.67 -14.63
CA PRO A 119 6.39 -2.03 -13.70
C PRO A 119 6.67 -3.36 -12.99
N CYS A 120 6.27 -3.48 -11.73
CA CYS A 120 6.32 -4.75 -11.00
C CYS A 120 5.13 -5.63 -11.41
N SER A 121 5.40 -6.61 -12.28
CA SER A 121 4.40 -7.55 -12.82
C SER A 121 3.64 -8.30 -11.73
N GLU A 122 4.29 -8.66 -10.62
CA GLU A 122 3.66 -9.38 -9.51
C GLU A 122 2.53 -8.58 -8.86
N ILE A 123 2.62 -7.25 -8.85
CA ILE A 123 1.60 -6.38 -8.26
C ILE A 123 0.50 -6.05 -9.26
N LEU A 124 0.84 -5.94 -10.55
CA LEU A 124 -0.09 -5.56 -11.61
C LEU A 124 -0.89 -6.73 -12.17
N ASN A 125 -0.34 -7.94 -12.17
CA ASN A 125 -1.02 -9.12 -12.68
C ASN A 125 -2.14 -9.52 -11.69
N GLN A 126 -3.40 -9.32 -12.12
CA GLN A 126 -4.59 -9.71 -11.36
C GLN A 126 -4.65 -11.21 -11.03
N GLU A 127 -3.92 -12.05 -11.76
CA GLU A 127 -3.84 -13.51 -11.56
C GLU A 127 -3.29 -13.92 -10.20
N ALA A 128 -2.37 -13.13 -9.64
CA ALA A 128 -1.83 -13.41 -8.31
C ALA A 128 -2.80 -13.01 -7.19
N GLY A 129 -4.02 -12.61 -7.55
CA GLY A 129 -5.02 -12.16 -6.60
C GLY A 129 -4.48 -10.98 -5.81
N PHE A 130 -3.79 -10.01 -6.42
CA PHE A 130 -3.49 -8.74 -5.77
C PHE A 130 -4.45 -7.67 -6.32
N GLU A 131 -5.08 -6.91 -5.43
CA GLU A 131 -5.80 -5.70 -5.85
C GLU A 131 -4.83 -4.54 -5.77
N SER A 132 -4.79 -3.73 -6.83
CA SER A 132 -4.02 -2.49 -6.81
C SER A 132 -4.48 -1.62 -5.63
N LEU A 133 -3.54 -0.88 -5.03
CA LEU A 133 -3.85 0.03 -3.93
C LEU A 133 -5.01 0.97 -4.28
N ARG A 134 -5.02 1.48 -5.51
CA ARG A 134 -6.11 2.29 -6.05
C ARG A 134 -7.47 1.60 -5.91
N LYS A 135 -7.55 0.32 -6.31
CA LYS A 135 -8.78 -0.48 -6.20
C LYS A 135 -9.16 -0.76 -4.74
N ARG A 136 -8.19 -0.98 -3.84
CA ARG A 136 -8.43 -1.14 -2.38
C ARG A 136 -9.00 0.13 -1.73
N ILE A 137 -8.49 1.30 -2.13
CA ILE A 137 -8.96 2.60 -1.62
C ILE A 137 -10.38 2.89 -2.12
N GLU A 138 -10.66 2.66 -3.40
CA GLU A 138 -11.98 2.83 -4.02
C GLU A 138 -13.02 1.90 -3.36
N SER A 139 -12.69 0.62 -3.14
CA SER A 139 -13.60 -0.35 -2.51
C SER A 139 -13.86 -0.08 -1.03
N THR A 140 -12.92 0.52 -0.31
CA THR A 140 -13.08 0.96 1.08
C THR A 140 -14.00 2.19 1.17
N SER A 141 -13.82 3.17 0.28
CA SER A 141 -14.61 4.42 0.29
C SER A 141 -16.08 4.19 -0.07
N LEU A 142 -16.36 3.34 -1.06
CA LEU A 142 -17.73 2.98 -1.45
C LEU A 142 -18.52 2.35 -0.30
N LYS A 143 -17.87 1.65 0.63
CA LYS A 143 -18.55 1.08 1.81
C LYS A 143 -18.88 2.12 2.88
N VAL A 144 -18.06 3.17 3.01
CA VAL A 144 -18.30 4.25 3.99
C VAL A 144 -19.44 5.15 3.53
N GLU A 145 -19.46 5.55 2.26
CA GLU A 145 -20.56 6.39 1.71
C GLU A 145 -21.91 5.68 1.76
N ASN A 146 -21.97 4.38 1.41
CA ASN A 146 -23.21 3.62 1.53
C ASN A 146 -23.71 3.51 2.98
N ARG A 147 -22.82 3.45 3.98
CA ARG A 147 -23.21 3.45 5.41
C ARG A 147 -23.72 4.80 5.88
N VAL A 148 -23.15 5.90 5.38
CA VAL A 148 -23.62 7.26 5.69
C VAL A 148 -25.00 7.48 5.09
N ASN A 149 -25.20 7.10 3.82
CA ASN A 149 -26.50 7.19 3.15
C ASN A 149 -27.56 6.32 3.83
N SER A 150 -27.23 5.07 4.16
CA SER A 150 -28.17 4.17 4.86
C SER A 150 -28.53 4.66 6.28
N ARG A 151 -27.60 5.32 7.00
CA ARG A 151 -27.90 5.97 8.29
C ARG A 151 -28.79 7.20 8.15
N LEU A 152 -28.55 8.02 7.13
CA LEU A 152 -29.39 9.18 6.82
C LEU A 152 -30.81 8.71 6.44
N ASP A 153 -30.94 7.69 5.60
CA ASP A 153 -32.22 7.11 5.20
C ASP A 153 -32.99 6.55 6.41
N LEU A 154 -32.31 5.86 7.33
CA LEU A 154 -32.91 5.39 8.59
C LEU A 154 -33.35 6.54 9.50
N GLN A 155 -32.62 7.67 9.52
CA GLN A 155 -33.01 8.86 10.26
C GLN A 155 -34.21 9.58 9.61
N TYR A 156 -34.26 9.65 8.28
CA TYR A 156 -35.42 10.18 7.54
C TYR A 156 -36.66 9.30 7.75
N GLN A 157 -36.54 7.98 7.74
CA GLN A 157 -37.63 7.05 8.05
C GLN A 157 -38.09 7.15 9.51
N LYS A 158 -37.17 7.28 10.48
CA LYS A 158 -37.53 7.51 11.90
C LYS A 158 -38.28 8.83 12.12
N LYS A 159 -37.85 9.92 11.46
CA LYS A 159 -38.57 11.21 11.50
C LYS A 159 -39.96 11.10 10.86
N ALA A 160 -40.08 10.43 9.71
CA ALA A 160 -41.37 10.23 9.05
C ALA A 160 -42.35 9.38 9.88
N ASN A 161 -41.85 8.39 10.62
CA ASN A 161 -42.67 7.55 11.48
C ASN A 161 -43.07 8.26 12.79
N HIS A 162 -42.21 9.12 13.35
CA HIS A 162 -42.56 9.92 14.53
C HIS A 162 -43.64 10.98 14.23
N SER A 163 -43.62 11.58 13.03
CA SER A 163 -44.65 12.53 12.60
C SER A 163 -46.01 11.89 12.31
N LYS A 164 -46.09 10.55 12.16
CA LYS A 164 -47.35 9.82 11.97
C LYS A 164 -48.01 9.39 13.28
N THR A 165 -47.30 9.37 14.40
CA THR A 165 -47.85 8.93 15.70
C THR A 165 -48.48 10.07 16.51
N THR A 166 -48.43 11.32 16.03
CA THR A 166 -48.97 12.50 16.73
C THR A 166 -50.26 13.07 16.12
N TYR A 167 -50.84 12.40 15.11
CA TYR A 167 -52.12 12.77 14.50
C TYR A 167 -53.12 11.62 14.59
N ASP A 168 -53.42 11.14 15.79
CA ASP A 168 -54.65 10.37 16.03
C ASP A 168 -55.06 10.39 17.52
N MET A 169 -55.26 11.60 18.07
CA MET A 169 -55.95 11.81 19.34
C MET A 169 -56.54 13.22 19.31
N ASN A 170 -57.64 13.41 18.56
CA ASN A 170 -58.66 14.46 18.77
C ASN A 170 -59.66 14.41 17.62
N GLU A 171 -60.75 13.67 17.78
CA GLU A 171 -62.07 14.14 17.34
C GLU A 171 -63.16 13.38 18.13
N TYR A 172 -64.15 14.17 18.55
CA TYR A 172 -65.23 13.87 19.49
C TYR A 172 -66.19 12.77 19.01
#